data_AF-A0A1F3AHZ3-F1
#
_entry.id   AF-A0A1F3AHZ3-F1
#
_cell.length_a   1.000
_cell.length_b   1.000
_cell.length_c   1.000
_cell.angle_alpha   90.00
_cell.angle_beta   90.00
_cell.angle_gamma   90.00
#
_symmetry.space_group_name_H-M   'P 1'
#
loop_
_entity.id
_entity.type
_entity.pdbx_description
1 polymer ?
#
loop_
_entity_poly.entity_id
_entity_poly.type
_entity_poly.pdbx_seq_one_letter_code
_entity_poly.pdbx_strand_id
1 'polypeptide(L)'
;MTADEPVVVRDWRQAKAALEAARGAGTAPVLLTPENAAATYGAGYLAALQDRARQEFPDVAFTLIVDCGDTPGYALACLRAGVAKISMSPPNDKIADIARRMGAELVRRPT
;
A
#
# COMPACT_ATOMS: atom_id res chain seq x y z
N MET A 1 17.17 5.17 12.63
CA MET A 1 16.90 4.94 11.20
C MET A 1 15.86 5.95 10.79
N THR A 2 16.26 6.98 10.06
CA THR A 2 15.34 7.99 9.53
C THR A 2 14.32 7.26 8.68
N ALA A 3 13.05 7.28 9.09
CA ALA A 3 11.98 6.81 8.24
C ALA A 3 11.99 7.73 7.02
N ASP A 4 12.42 7.20 5.88
CA ASP A 4 12.36 7.91 4.60
C ASP A 4 10.89 8.30 4.38
N GLU A 5 10.66 9.55 3.99
CA GLU A 5 9.31 10.10 3.84
C GLU A 5 8.51 9.24 2.84
N PRO A 6 7.25 8.88 3.14
CA PRO A 6 6.48 8.01 2.26
C PRO A 6 6.30 8.65 0.88
N VAL A 7 6.63 7.90 -0.17
CA VAL A 7 6.48 8.37 -1.55
C VAL A 7 5.05 8.15 -2.00
N VAL A 8 4.32 9.24 -2.28
CA VAL A 8 2.94 9.15 -2.74
C VAL A 8 2.88 8.72 -4.21
N VAL A 9 2.25 7.58 -4.49
CA VAL A 9 2.14 6.99 -5.84
C VAL A 9 0.67 6.80 -6.25
N ARG A 10 0.32 7.29 -7.43
CA ARG A 10 -1.03 7.20 -8.02
C ARG A 10 -1.13 6.16 -9.11
N ASP A 11 -0.01 5.89 -9.76
CA ASP A 11 0.07 5.06 -10.93
C ASP A 11 1.37 4.24 -10.98
N TRP A 12 1.43 3.34 -11.96
CA TRP A 12 2.59 2.50 -12.18
C TRP A 12 3.86 3.31 -12.51
N ARG A 13 3.75 4.42 -13.25
CA ARG A 13 4.92 5.21 -13.62
C ARG A 13 5.59 5.83 -12.39
N GLN A 14 4.79 6.33 -11.44
CA GLN A 14 5.28 6.85 -10.17
C GLN A 14 5.86 5.76 -9.27
N ALA A 15 5.16 4.61 -9.15
CA ALA A 15 5.65 3.48 -8.37
C ALA A 15 7.00 2.95 -8.91
N LYS A 16 7.09 2.80 -10.25
CA LYS A 16 8.32 2.37 -10.92
C LYS A 16 9.48 3.33 -10.67
N ALA A 17 9.27 4.64 -10.86
CA ALA A 17 10.32 5.63 -10.63
C ALA A 17 10.84 5.62 -9.18
N ALA A 18 9.94 5.48 -8.20
CA ALA A 18 10.31 5.38 -6.79
C ALA A 18 11.14 4.10 -6.50
N LEU A 19 10.75 2.97 -7.08
CA LEU A 19 11.46 1.70 -6.91
C LEU A 19 12.82 1.68 -7.63
N GLU A 20 12.93 2.30 -8.80
CA GLU A 20 14.21 2.47 -9.51
C GLU A 20 15.18 3.34 -8.71
N ALA A 21 14.69 4.45 -8.13
CA ALA A 21 15.50 5.30 -7.26
C ALA A 21 15.98 4.55 -6.01
N ALA A 22 15.08 3.79 -5.36
CA ALA A 22 15.41 2.97 -4.21
C ALA A 22 16.42 1.85 -4.54
N ARG A 23 16.27 1.20 -5.69
CA ARG A 23 17.24 0.21 -6.18
C ARG A 23 18.63 0.82 -6.31
N GLY A 24 18.74 2.01 -6.91
CA GLY A 24 20.01 2.71 -7.08
C GLY A 24 20.63 3.17 -5.75
N ALA A 25 19.80 3.52 -4.77
CA ALA A 25 20.24 3.95 -3.43
C ALA A 25 20.46 2.79 -2.44
N GLY A 26 20.01 1.57 -2.76
CA GLY A 26 20.01 0.45 -1.82
C GLY A 26 19.07 0.64 -0.63
N THR A 27 17.97 1.38 -0.81
CA THR A 27 16.99 1.69 0.25
C THR A 27 15.71 0.87 0.11
N ALA A 28 14.89 0.85 1.16
CA ALA A 28 13.61 0.16 1.18
C ALA A 28 12.45 1.17 1.36
N PRO A 29 11.83 1.64 0.26
CA PRO A 29 10.90 2.76 0.33
C PRO A 29 9.53 2.32 0.86
N VAL A 30 8.84 3.27 1.49
CA VAL A 30 7.40 3.18 1.76
C VAL A 30 6.66 3.93 0.66
N LEU A 31 5.90 3.21 -0.15
CA LEU A 31 4.96 3.75 -1.11
C LEU A 31 3.61 3.93 -0.44
N LEU A 32 2.98 5.08 -0.65
CA LEU A 32 1.68 5.42 -0.10
C LEU A 32 0.74 5.85 -1.20
N THR A 33 -0.50 5.38 -1.21
CA THR A 33 -1.49 5.91 -2.15
C THR A 33 -2.09 7.23 -1.66
N PRO A 34 -2.66 8.07 -2.54
CA PRO A 34 -3.47 9.20 -2.10
C PRO A 34 -4.58 8.78 -1.14
N GLU A 35 -5.12 9.74 -0.40
CA GLU A 35 -6.30 9.54 0.44
C GLU A 35 -7.48 8.99 -0.39
N ASN A 36 -8.25 8.08 0.19
CA ASN A 36 -9.41 7.45 -0.46
C ASN A 36 -9.10 6.68 -1.76
N ALA A 37 -7.83 6.33 -2.01
CA ALA A 37 -7.41 5.62 -3.22
C ALA A 37 -8.22 4.35 -3.50
N ALA A 38 -8.60 3.59 -2.48
CA ALA A 38 -9.42 2.40 -2.66
C ALA A 38 -10.79 2.68 -3.30
N ALA A 39 -11.40 3.83 -2.98
CA ALA A 39 -12.65 4.29 -3.58
C ALA A 39 -12.46 4.80 -5.02
N THR A 40 -11.34 5.48 -5.28
CA THR A 40 -11.04 6.09 -6.59
C THR A 40 -10.58 5.07 -7.63
N TYR A 41 -9.63 4.20 -7.28
CA TYR A 41 -8.97 3.29 -8.23
C TYR A 41 -9.51 1.87 -8.17
N GLY A 42 -10.10 1.47 -7.04
CA GLY A 42 -10.60 0.13 -6.82
C GLY A 42 -9.52 -0.88 -6.42
N ALA A 43 -9.93 -1.85 -5.60
CA ALA A 43 -9.04 -2.85 -5.01
C ALA A 43 -8.25 -3.68 -6.03
N GLY A 44 -8.87 -4.03 -7.16
CA GLY A 44 -8.20 -4.84 -8.20
C GLY A 44 -7.01 -4.13 -8.83
N TYR A 45 -7.14 -2.83 -9.12
CA TYR A 45 -6.02 -2.03 -9.62
C TYR A 45 -4.88 -1.94 -8.61
N LEU A 46 -5.22 -1.69 -7.35
CA LEU A 46 -4.25 -1.49 -6.27
C LEU A 46 -3.48 -2.77 -5.94
N ALA A 47 -4.16 -3.93 -5.98
CA ALA A 47 -3.52 -5.24 -5.90
C ALA A 47 -2.59 -5.50 -7.11
N ALA A 48 -3.07 -5.21 -8.32
CA ALA A 48 -2.24 -5.37 -9.52
C ALA A 48 -0.99 -4.46 -9.50
N LEU A 49 -1.10 -3.25 -8.94
CA LEU A 49 0.04 -2.35 -8.74
C LEU A 49 1.08 -2.98 -7.79
N GLN A 50 0.64 -3.55 -6.66
CA GLN A 50 1.50 -4.26 -5.72
C GLN A 50 2.20 -5.46 -6.37
N ASP A 51 1.42 -6.31 -7.04
CA ASP A 51 1.93 -7.55 -7.63
C ASP A 51 2.92 -7.27 -8.75
N ARG A 52 2.62 -6.27 -9.59
CA ARG A 52 3.54 -5.80 -10.61
C ARG A 52 4.85 -5.26 -10.02
N ALA A 53 4.77 -4.48 -8.94
CA ALA A 53 5.96 -3.99 -8.25
C ALA A 53 6.82 -5.13 -7.70
N ARG A 54 6.21 -6.16 -7.09
CA ARG A 54 6.91 -7.36 -6.62
C ARG A 54 7.54 -8.16 -7.76
N GLN A 55 6.89 -8.24 -8.92
CA GLN A 55 7.39 -8.97 -10.08
C GLN A 55 8.55 -8.26 -10.79
N GLU A 56 8.47 -6.94 -10.98
CA GLU A 56 9.49 -6.16 -11.70
C GLU A 56 10.67 -5.73 -10.79
N PHE A 57 10.47 -5.72 -9.47
CA PHE A 57 11.48 -5.34 -8.47
C PHE A 57 11.63 -6.39 -7.35
N PRO A 58 11.93 -7.66 -7.68
CA PRO A 58 12.07 -8.72 -6.68
C PRO A 58 13.28 -8.54 -5.74
N ASP A 59 14.25 -7.73 -6.16
CA ASP A 59 15.48 -7.39 -5.45
C ASP A 59 15.34 -6.16 -4.54
N VAL A 60 14.25 -5.39 -4.65
CA VAL A 60 14.02 -4.18 -3.86
C VAL A 60 12.99 -4.49 -2.78
N ALA A 61 13.40 -4.41 -1.51
CA ALA A 61 12.43 -4.44 -0.42
C ALA A 61 11.61 -3.15 -0.46
N PHE A 62 10.28 -3.24 -0.42
CA PHE A 62 9.41 -2.07 -0.33
C PHE A 62 8.15 -2.39 0.46
N THR A 63 7.46 -1.34 0.90
CA THR A 63 6.12 -1.45 1.49
C THR A 63 5.16 -0.59 0.69
N LEU A 64 4.03 -1.15 0.24
CA LEU A 64 2.92 -0.35 -0.30
C LEU A 64 1.80 -0.29 0.74
N ILE A 65 1.42 0.93 1.12
CA ILE A 65 0.26 1.21 2.00
C ILE A 65 -0.87 1.78 1.13
N VAL A 66 -1.99 1.06 1.09
CA VAL A 66 -3.19 1.49 0.38
C VAL A 66 -4.16 2.20 1.31
N ASP A 67 -4.44 3.46 1.01
CA ASP A 67 -5.41 4.25 1.74
C ASP A 67 -6.84 3.90 1.35
N CYS A 68 -7.57 3.41 2.34
CA CYS A 68 -8.95 2.94 2.21
C CYS A 68 -9.98 3.97 2.69
N GLY A 69 -9.56 5.18 3.07
CA GLY A 69 -10.47 6.20 3.57
C GLY A 69 -11.15 5.81 4.87
N ASP A 70 -12.45 6.11 4.96
CA ASP A 70 -13.30 5.89 6.14
C ASP A 70 -14.26 4.69 6.00
N THR A 71 -14.27 4.04 4.84
CA THR A 71 -15.30 3.06 4.48
C THR A 71 -14.76 1.63 4.58
N PRO A 72 -15.25 0.81 5.54
CA PRO A 72 -14.76 -0.56 5.74
C PRO A 72 -14.93 -1.50 4.53
N GLY A 73 -15.91 -1.24 3.67
CA GLY A 73 -16.13 -2.02 2.45
C GLY A 73 -14.94 -1.97 1.49
N TYR A 74 -14.31 -0.81 1.33
CA TYR A 74 -13.13 -0.66 0.48
C TYR A 74 -11.89 -1.32 1.08
N ALA A 75 -11.73 -1.23 2.41
CA ALA A 75 -10.68 -1.96 3.12
C ALA A 75 -10.79 -3.47 2.91
N LEU A 76 -11.99 -4.03 3.12
CA LEU A 76 -12.25 -5.46 2.89
C LEU A 76 -12.00 -5.87 1.43
N ALA A 77 -12.37 -5.03 0.47
CA ALA A 77 -12.11 -5.29 -0.94
C ALA A 77 -10.59 -5.37 -1.22
N CYS A 78 -9.79 -4.44 -0.66
CA CYS A 78 -8.34 -4.45 -0.81
C CYS A 78 -7.69 -5.69 -0.17
N LEU A 79 -8.11 -6.05 1.04
CA LEU A 79 -7.63 -7.26 1.72
C LEU A 79 -7.94 -8.52 0.91
N ARG A 80 -9.18 -8.65 0.39
CA ARG A 80 -9.57 -9.78 -0.47
C ARG A 80 -8.81 -9.83 -1.79
N ALA A 81 -8.40 -8.69 -2.30
CA ALA A 81 -7.56 -8.60 -3.50
C ALA A 81 -6.08 -8.91 -3.22
N GLY A 82 -5.66 -9.13 -1.97
CA GLY A 82 -4.29 -9.50 -1.61
C GLY A 82 -3.37 -8.32 -1.29
N VAL A 83 -3.92 -7.12 -1.06
CA VAL A 83 -3.14 -5.97 -0.57
C VAL A 83 -2.62 -6.28 0.84
N ALA A 84 -1.31 -6.16 1.04
CA ALA A 84 -0.66 -6.58 2.28
C ALA A 84 -0.72 -5.54 3.40
N LYS A 85 -0.71 -4.24 3.07
CA LYS A 85 -0.87 -3.17 4.06
C LYS A 85 -1.89 -2.14 3.61
N ILE A 86 -2.85 -1.85 4.48
CA ILE A 86 -3.88 -0.85 4.26
C ILE A 86 -3.85 0.20 5.37
N SER A 87 -4.30 1.41 5.08
CA SER A 87 -4.62 2.43 6.09
C SER A 87 -6.08 2.84 5.99
N MET A 88 -6.67 3.22 7.11
CA MET A 88 -8.01 3.78 7.14
C MET A 88 -8.16 4.76 8.30
N SER A 89 -9.07 5.72 8.16
CA SER A 89 -9.35 6.75 9.16
C SER A 89 -10.87 6.96 9.29
N PRO A 90 -11.47 6.74 10.47
CA PRO A 90 -10.82 6.32 11.72
C PRO A 90 -10.36 4.85 11.69
N PRO A 91 -9.40 4.45 12.54
CA PRO A 91 -9.03 3.04 12.72
C PRO A 91 -10.25 2.16 13.06
N ASN A 92 -10.23 0.91 12.60
CA ASN A 92 -11.33 -0.03 12.81
C ASN A 92 -10.82 -1.40 13.26
N ASP A 93 -11.09 -1.77 14.51
CA ASP A 93 -10.58 -3.00 15.13
C ASP A 93 -11.04 -4.27 14.42
N LYS A 94 -12.26 -4.29 13.87
CA LYS A 94 -12.76 -5.44 13.10
C LYS A 94 -11.98 -5.61 11.81
N ILE A 95 -11.62 -4.50 11.15
CA ILE A 95 -10.78 -4.54 9.95
C ILE A 95 -9.36 -4.97 10.30
N ALA A 96 -8.81 -4.49 11.42
CA ALA A 96 -7.49 -4.92 11.90
C ALA A 96 -7.42 -6.44 12.16
N ASP A 97 -8.45 -7.00 12.82
CA ASP A 97 -8.54 -8.45 13.06
C ASP A 97 -8.64 -9.25 11.75
N ILE A 98 -9.48 -8.80 10.82
CA ILE A 98 -9.63 -9.43 9.51
C ILE A 98 -8.32 -9.37 8.72
N ALA A 99 -7.65 -8.21 8.69
CA ALA A 99 -6.36 -8.05 8.04
C ALA A 99 -5.35 -9.06 8.58
N ARG A 100 -5.21 -9.15 9.92
CA ARG A 100 -4.30 -10.11 10.57
C ARG A 100 -4.61 -11.55 10.17
N ARG A 101 -5.89 -11.96 10.18
CA ARG A 101 -6.32 -13.30 9.77
C ARG A 101 -6.04 -13.61 8.31
N MET A 102 -5.90 -12.59 7.47
CA MET A 102 -5.59 -12.70 6.05
C MET A 102 -4.08 -12.55 5.76
N GLY A 103 -3.23 -12.43 6.79
CA GLY A 103 -1.79 -12.20 6.60
C GLY A 103 -1.44 -10.78 6.14
N ALA A 104 -2.36 -9.83 6.33
CA ALA A 104 -2.21 -8.42 6.01
C ALA A 104 -2.23 -7.58 7.30
N GLU A 105 -2.02 -6.27 7.16
CA GLU A 105 -1.92 -5.35 8.29
C GLU A 105 -2.73 -4.07 8.04
N LEU A 106 -3.52 -3.66 9.05
CA LEU A 106 -4.06 -2.30 9.11
C LEU A 106 -3.05 -1.42 9.87
N VAL A 107 -2.52 -0.41 9.19
CA VAL A 107 -1.53 0.51 9.75
C VAL A 107 -2.06 1.94 9.80
N ARG A 108 -1.43 2.78 10.64
CA ARG A 108 -1.65 4.22 10.58
C ARG A 108 -1.10 4.76 9.27
N ARG A 109 -1.83 5.67 8.62
CA ARG A 109 -1.32 6.42 7.47
C ARG A 109 -0.07 7.21 7.91
N PRO A 110 1.10 6.99 7.29
CA PRO A 110 2.29 7.79 7.60
C PRO A 110 2.07 9.23 7.11
N THR A 111 2.48 10.18 7.94
CA THR A 111 2.44 11.64 7.71
C THR A 111 3.77 12.16 7.24
#